data_AF-A0A1G1C128-F1
#
_entry.id   AF-A0A1G1C128-F1
#
_cell.length_a   1.000
_cell.length_b   1.000
_cell.length_c   1.000
_cell.angle_alpha   90.00
_cell.angle_beta   90.00
_cell.angle_gamma   90.00
#
_symmetry.space_group_name_H-M   'P 1'
#
loop_
_entity.id
_entity.type
_entity.pdbx_description
1 polymer ?
#
loop_
_entity_poly.entity_id
_entity_poly.type
_entity_poly.pdbx_seq_one_letter_code
_entity_poly.pdbx_strand_id
1 'polypeptide(L)'
;MLSRLAFLIGFTAATVTLTAGEPPKPLWTQDFEDRTAGQAPNAWSGIWGKQGDDLLVVSNLRCAGGRNAFLLDRTGDNTEMWGVSTPFPDVKSGWAHFSFAFLVQGAGHDARFGFELREAHPSSRRVVALSFGASKVRAIPMSELGGYMDSESVRLGGFEKDAWHRLDLWLPASGSTDRRGAAQLLRRVGDDPWEPVDAAQPLPLFPPSGTNAYGLFMLVANPGARGYKLFLDDLQVTPEPALPEPQVPAGKP
;
A
#
# COMPACT_ATOMS: atom_id res chain seq x y z
N MET A 1 18.33 -68.30 -27.25
CA MET A 1 18.96 -68.33 -25.90
C MET A 1 19.72 -67.02 -25.70
N LEU A 2 19.50 -66.37 -24.55
CA LEU A 2 20.15 -65.14 -24.02
C LEU A 2 19.87 -63.83 -24.78
N SER A 3 19.64 -62.67 -24.17
CA SER A 3 19.26 -62.28 -22.81
C SER A 3 18.86 -60.81 -22.91
N ARG A 4 17.68 -60.40 -22.43
CA ARG A 4 17.31 -58.97 -22.36
C ARG A 4 17.73 -58.45 -20.99
N LEU A 5 18.75 -57.58 -20.97
CA LEU A 5 19.18 -56.86 -19.78
C LEU A 5 18.32 -55.57 -19.67
N ALA A 6 17.43 -55.52 -18.69
CA ALA A 6 16.69 -54.31 -18.35
C ALA A 6 17.51 -53.50 -17.32
N PHE A 7 17.93 -52.29 -17.68
CA PHE A 7 18.49 -51.33 -16.75
C PHE A 7 17.36 -50.61 -16.01
N LEU A 8 17.21 -50.88 -14.71
CA LEU A 8 16.33 -50.14 -13.83
C LEU A 8 17.13 -48.97 -13.24
N ILE A 9 16.93 -47.76 -13.75
CA ILE A 9 17.49 -46.54 -13.17
C ILE A 9 16.56 -46.10 -12.04
N GLY A 10 16.95 -46.38 -10.80
CA GLY A 10 16.25 -45.85 -9.62
C GLY A 10 16.55 -44.36 -9.47
N PHE A 11 15.54 -43.52 -9.65
CA PHE A 11 15.60 -42.12 -9.24
C PHE A 11 15.24 -42.04 -7.75
N THR A 12 16.23 -41.77 -6.91
CA THR A 12 15.99 -41.39 -5.51
C THR A 12 15.50 -39.95 -5.52
N ALA A 13 14.20 -39.73 -5.33
CA ALA A 13 13.65 -38.40 -5.15
C ALA A 13 14.14 -37.83 -3.81
N ALA A 14 15.05 -36.86 -3.86
CA ALA A 14 15.43 -36.09 -2.69
C ALA A 14 14.30 -35.07 -2.42
N THR A 15 13.52 -35.33 -1.37
CA THR A 15 12.55 -34.35 -0.86
C THR A 15 13.35 -33.19 -0.24
N VAL A 16 13.43 -32.08 -0.95
CA VAL A 16 13.96 -30.82 -0.41
C VAL A 16 12.85 -30.22 0.46
N THR A 17 12.97 -30.37 1.77
CA THR A 17 12.13 -29.64 2.72
C THR A 17 12.59 -28.18 2.69
N LEU A 18 11.89 -27.33 1.94
CA LEU A 18 12.03 -25.88 2.06
C LEU A 18 11.56 -25.50 3.46
N THR A 19 12.49 -25.26 4.38
CA THR A 19 12.19 -24.56 5.62
C THR A 19 11.67 -23.19 5.22
N ALA A 20 10.37 -22.94 5.41
CA ALA A 20 9.82 -21.60 5.33
C ALA A 20 10.65 -20.74 6.28
N GLY A 21 11.46 -19.83 5.71
CA GLY A 21 12.24 -18.88 6.48
C GLY A 21 11.31 -18.07 7.38
N GLU A 22 11.84 -17.56 8.49
CA GLU A 22 11.13 -16.57 9.30
C GLU A 22 10.67 -15.43 8.38
N PRO A 23 9.40 -14.99 8.46
CA PRO A 23 8.91 -13.91 7.63
C PRO A 23 9.76 -12.65 7.88
N PRO A 24 10.08 -11.88 6.84
CA PRO A 24 10.92 -10.70 6.98
C PRO A 24 10.27 -9.72 7.98
N LYS A 25 11.06 -9.27 8.95
CA LYS A 25 10.61 -8.31 9.95
C LYS A 25 10.38 -6.93 9.31
N PRO A 26 9.25 -6.25 9.58
CA PRO A 26 9.05 -4.88 9.13
C PRO A 26 10.16 -3.95 9.65
N LEU A 27 10.66 -3.09 8.77
CA LEU A 27 11.58 -2.00 9.14
C LEU A 27 10.85 -0.84 9.81
N TRP A 28 9.55 -0.74 9.55
CA TRP A 28 8.67 0.29 10.09
C TRP A 28 7.24 -0.21 10.15
N THR A 29 6.57 0.19 11.22
CA THR A 29 5.16 -0.08 11.48
C THR A 29 4.53 1.17 12.06
N GLN A 30 3.30 1.46 11.66
CA GLN A 30 2.43 2.43 12.32
C GLN A 30 1.02 1.84 12.48
N ASP A 31 0.74 1.39 13.70
CA ASP A 31 -0.52 0.77 14.17
C ASP A 31 -1.36 1.71 15.07
N PHE A 32 -0.84 2.92 15.34
CA PHE A 32 -1.49 3.97 16.14
C PHE A 32 -1.81 3.58 17.60
N GLU A 33 -1.22 2.51 18.12
CA GLU A 33 -1.39 2.10 19.53
C GLU A 33 -0.58 2.97 20.51
N ASP A 34 0.33 3.79 20.00
CA ASP A 34 1.18 4.71 20.76
C ASP A 34 0.48 6.00 21.21
N ARG A 35 -0.80 6.16 20.85
CA ARG A 35 -1.62 7.33 21.15
C ARG A 35 -2.99 6.94 21.70
N THR A 36 -3.55 7.82 22.53
CA THR A 36 -4.94 7.66 23.00
C THR A 36 -5.90 8.21 21.95
N ALA A 37 -7.06 7.57 21.78
CA ALA A 37 -8.12 8.07 20.91
C ALA A 37 -8.45 9.56 21.19
N GLY A 38 -8.61 10.35 20.13
CA GLY A 38 -8.79 11.80 20.16
C GLY A 38 -7.50 12.62 20.07
N GLN A 39 -6.32 12.00 20.22
CA GLN A 39 -5.03 12.68 20.04
C GLN A 39 -4.62 12.76 18.57
N ALA A 40 -3.77 13.72 18.23
CA ALA A 40 -3.12 13.73 16.92
C ALA A 40 -2.19 12.52 16.78
N PRO A 41 -2.14 11.86 15.60
CA PRO A 41 -1.26 10.74 15.35
C PRO A 41 0.20 11.18 15.31
N ASN A 42 1.09 10.30 15.78
CA ASN A 42 2.52 10.58 15.84
C ASN A 42 3.18 10.67 14.47
N ALA A 43 4.13 11.58 14.31
CA ALA A 43 4.93 11.79 13.09
C ALA A 43 4.15 12.20 11.82
N TRP A 44 2.83 12.42 11.91
CA TRP A 44 2.05 13.02 10.84
C TRP A 44 2.09 14.54 10.93
N SER A 45 2.35 15.19 9.81
CA SER A 45 2.42 16.66 9.74
C SER A 45 1.83 17.19 8.43
N GLY A 46 1.25 18.38 8.48
CA GLY A 46 0.73 19.08 7.31
C GLY A 46 1.87 19.54 6.39
N ILE A 47 1.74 19.28 5.10
CA ILE A 47 2.74 19.68 4.09
C ILE A 47 2.24 20.87 3.27
N TRP A 48 0.97 20.87 2.88
CA TRP A 48 0.37 21.94 2.08
C TRP A 48 -1.15 21.96 2.19
N GLY A 49 -1.76 23.05 1.75
CA GLY A 49 -3.20 23.26 1.80
C GLY A 49 -3.69 23.61 3.20
N LYS A 50 -5.01 23.79 3.33
CA LYS A 50 -5.66 24.12 4.60
C LYS A 50 -6.57 22.95 5.01
N GLN A 51 -6.28 22.37 6.17
CA GLN A 51 -7.09 21.29 6.75
C GLN A 51 -8.52 21.75 7.08
N GLY A 52 -8.74 23.04 7.36
CA GLY A 52 -10.06 23.58 7.64
C GLY A 52 -10.68 22.96 8.89
N ASP A 53 -11.91 22.49 8.78
CA ASP A 53 -12.64 21.78 9.82
C ASP A 53 -12.52 20.25 9.75
N ASP A 54 -11.66 19.72 8.87
CA ASP A 54 -11.37 18.28 8.86
C ASP A 54 -10.67 17.89 10.16
N LEU A 55 -11.06 16.73 10.71
CA LEU A 55 -10.44 16.18 11.90
C LEU A 55 -9.43 15.11 11.50
N LEU A 56 -8.22 15.20 12.04
CA LEU A 56 -7.17 14.20 11.88
C LEU A 56 -6.70 13.76 13.27
N VAL A 57 -7.10 12.56 13.67
CA VAL A 57 -6.87 12.03 15.03
C VAL A 57 -6.65 10.53 14.99
N VAL A 58 -6.13 9.98 16.09
CA VAL A 58 -6.23 8.57 16.40
C VAL A 58 -7.65 8.27 16.93
N SER A 59 -8.24 7.17 16.49
CA SER A 59 -9.62 6.77 16.79
C SER A 59 -9.67 5.29 17.16
N ASN A 60 -10.59 4.93 18.06
CA ASN A 60 -10.90 3.54 18.41
C ASN A 60 -12.28 3.09 17.87
N LEU A 61 -12.85 3.83 16.91
CA LEU A 61 -14.17 3.52 16.34
C LEU A 61 -14.13 2.34 15.37
N ARG A 62 -13.02 2.20 14.64
CA ARG A 62 -12.72 1.12 13.69
C ARG A 62 -11.21 0.91 13.72
N CYS A 63 -10.79 -0.35 13.70
CA CYS A 63 -9.39 -0.76 13.57
C CYS A 63 -9.31 -2.03 12.72
N ALA A 64 -8.21 -2.19 11.99
CA ALA A 64 -7.86 -3.42 11.29
C ALA A 64 -7.10 -4.37 12.23
N GLY A 65 -6.21 -3.81 13.06
CA GLY A 65 -5.50 -4.51 14.13
C GLY A 65 -5.59 -3.74 15.44
N GLY A 66 -5.30 -4.39 16.58
CA GLY A 66 -5.22 -3.68 17.86
C GLY A 66 -6.54 -3.04 18.30
N ARG A 67 -6.48 -1.77 18.71
CA ARG A 67 -7.59 -1.00 19.30
C ARG A 67 -7.80 0.36 18.64
N ASN A 68 -6.76 0.90 18.01
CA ASN A 68 -6.72 2.24 17.45
C ASN A 68 -6.44 2.19 15.95
N ALA A 69 -6.80 3.27 15.26
CA ALA A 69 -6.46 3.54 13.88
C ALA A 69 -6.34 5.06 13.69
N PHE A 70 -5.68 5.48 12.62
CA PHE A 70 -5.79 6.85 12.14
C PHE A 70 -7.18 7.11 11.59
N LEU A 71 -7.74 8.28 11.87
CA LEU A 71 -9.00 8.77 11.33
C LEU A 71 -8.79 10.14 10.70
N LEU A 72 -9.16 10.24 9.42
CA LEU A 72 -9.57 11.49 8.78
C LEU A 72 -11.10 11.54 8.79
N ASP A 73 -11.68 12.47 9.55
CA ASP A 73 -13.10 12.81 9.48
C ASP A 73 -13.28 14.06 8.64
N ARG A 74 -13.83 13.88 7.43
CA ARG A 74 -14.12 14.95 6.47
C ARG A 74 -15.63 15.10 6.28
N THR A 75 -16.38 15.03 7.38
CA THR A 75 -17.84 15.21 7.39
C THR A 75 -18.28 16.66 7.52
N GLY A 76 -17.34 17.58 7.76
CA GLY A 76 -17.57 19.03 7.81
C GLY A 76 -17.81 19.69 6.45
N ASP A 77 -17.56 20.99 6.40
CA ASP A 77 -17.79 21.84 5.24
C ASP A 77 -16.53 22.09 4.40
N ASN A 78 -15.35 21.65 4.85
CA ASN A 78 -14.13 21.79 4.04
C ASN A 78 -14.23 21.03 2.71
N THR A 79 -13.97 21.75 1.63
CA THR A 79 -13.88 21.22 0.26
C THR A 79 -12.51 21.45 -0.36
N GLU A 80 -11.58 22.07 0.37
CA GLU A 80 -10.23 22.39 -0.08
C GLU A 80 -9.36 21.14 -0.16
N MET A 81 -8.43 21.16 -1.09
CA MET A 81 -7.41 20.13 -1.19
C MET A 81 -6.28 20.41 -0.19
N TRP A 82 -5.81 19.39 0.53
CA TRP A 82 -4.65 19.49 1.42
C TRP A 82 -3.95 18.13 1.59
N GLY A 83 -2.72 18.18 2.09
CA GLY A 83 -1.88 17.00 2.26
C GLY A 83 -1.18 16.95 3.62
N VAL A 84 -1.15 15.76 4.20
CA VAL A 84 -0.36 15.42 5.40
C VAL A 84 0.51 14.22 5.09
N SER A 85 1.68 14.15 5.72
CA SER A 85 2.57 13.01 5.53
C SER A 85 3.21 12.53 6.81
N THR A 86 3.63 11.27 6.78
CA THR A 86 4.49 10.64 7.78
C THR A 86 5.76 10.14 7.09
N PRO A 87 6.94 10.27 7.72
CA PRO A 87 8.17 9.69 7.19
C PRO A 87 8.21 8.18 7.40
N PHE A 88 8.85 7.46 6.48
CA PHE A 88 9.12 6.02 6.60
C PHE A 88 10.57 5.72 6.18
N PRO A 89 11.20 4.62 6.66
CA PRO A 89 12.58 4.32 6.34
C PRO A 89 12.75 3.83 4.90
N ASP A 90 13.89 4.13 4.33
CA ASP A 90 14.27 3.68 3.01
C ASP A 90 14.71 2.21 3.00
N VAL A 91 14.45 1.51 1.89
CA VAL A 91 14.93 0.14 1.66
C VAL A 91 16.07 0.19 0.64
N LYS A 92 17.26 -0.23 1.06
CA LYS A 92 18.52 -0.08 0.30
C LYS A 92 18.82 -1.21 -0.69
N SER A 93 18.14 -2.35 -0.57
CA SER A 93 18.39 -3.51 -1.41
C SER A 93 17.13 -4.36 -1.59
N GLY A 94 17.01 -5.04 -2.73
CA GLY A 94 15.85 -5.87 -3.06
C GLY A 94 14.63 -5.01 -3.36
N TRP A 95 13.55 -5.27 -2.64
CA TRP A 95 12.24 -4.65 -2.83
C TRP A 95 11.71 -4.10 -1.51
N ALA A 96 11.05 -2.95 -1.57
CA ALA A 96 10.24 -2.45 -0.47
C ALA A 96 8.80 -2.93 -0.68
N HIS A 97 8.30 -3.76 0.23
CA HIS A 97 6.86 -4.02 0.36
C HIS A 97 6.27 -2.97 1.30
N PHE A 98 5.55 -2.02 0.73
CA PHE A 98 4.77 -1.03 1.48
C PHE A 98 3.32 -1.49 1.53
N SER A 99 2.75 -1.62 2.73
CA SER A 99 1.36 -2.01 2.91
C SER A 99 0.64 -1.11 3.89
N PHE A 100 -0.68 -0.98 3.72
CA PHE A 100 -1.56 -0.33 4.69
C PHE A 100 -3.00 -0.77 4.52
N ALA A 101 -3.73 -0.87 5.63
CA ALA A 101 -5.16 -1.10 5.64
C ALA A 101 -5.92 0.24 5.59
N PHE A 102 -7.06 0.25 4.91
CA PHE A 102 -7.97 1.39 4.86
C PHE A 102 -9.43 0.96 4.89
N LEU A 103 -10.28 1.82 5.44
CA LEU A 103 -11.73 1.67 5.45
C LEU A 103 -12.39 3.04 5.24
N VAL A 104 -13.43 3.07 4.41
CA VAL A 104 -14.19 4.29 4.11
C VAL A 104 -15.61 4.16 4.63
N GLN A 105 -16.06 5.13 5.44
CA GLN A 105 -17.46 5.25 5.88
C GLN A 105 -18.12 6.52 5.34
N GLY A 106 -19.45 6.52 5.25
CA GLY A 106 -20.24 7.69 4.86
C GLY A 106 -20.61 7.72 3.37
N ALA A 107 -20.59 8.90 2.75
CA ALA A 107 -20.99 9.14 1.36
C ALA A 107 -20.02 8.53 0.32
N GLY A 108 -19.44 7.35 0.58
CA GLY A 108 -18.33 6.72 -0.13
C GLY A 108 -18.43 6.48 -1.65
N HIS A 109 -19.52 6.83 -2.34
CA HIS A 109 -19.47 6.96 -3.81
C HIS A 109 -18.85 8.30 -4.25
N ASP A 110 -18.93 9.32 -3.38
CA ASP A 110 -18.34 10.65 -3.55
C ASP A 110 -17.03 10.84 -2.77
N ALA A 111 -16.65 9.90 -1.90
CA ALA A 111 -15.35 9.95 -1.24
C ALA A 111 -14.24 9.92 -2.29
N ARG A 112 -13.40 10.97 -2.28
CA ARG A 112 -12.21 11.07 -3.12
C ARG A 112 -11.04 11.46 -2.24
N PHE A 113 -10.00 10.68 -2.30
CA PHE A 113 -8.74 10.94 -1.62
C PHE A 113 -7.63 10.23 -2.39
N GLY A 114 -6.39 10.52 -2.04
CA GLY A 114 -5.25 9.83 -2.60
C GLY A 114 -4.18 9.57 -1.57
N PHE A 115 -3.26 8.70 -1.94
CA PHE A 115 -1.98 8.57 -1.27
C PHE A 115 -0.84 8.82 -2.24
N GLU A 116 0.26 9.36 -1.77
CA GLU A 116 1.48 9.48 -2.54
C GLU A 116 2.63 8.84 -1.78
N LEU A 117 3.40 8.00 -2.46
CA LEU A 117 4.73 7.61 -1.99
C LEU A 117 5.73 8.49 -2.71
N ARG A 118 6.59 9.16 -1.92
CA ARG A 118 7.48 10.20 -2.41
C ARG A 118 8.90 9.93 -1.92
N GLU A 119 9.87 10.55 -2.57
CA GLU A 119 11.23 10.57 -2.05
C GLU A 119 11.26 11.38 -0.72
N ALA A 120 12.31 11.21 0.07
CA ALA A 120 12.39 11.69 1.45
C ALA A 120 12.24 13.21 1.62
N HIS A 121 12.50 14.01 0.58
CA HIS A 121 12.34 15.47 0.67
C HIS A 121 10.90 15.91 0.33
N PRO A 122 10.26 16.84 1.05
CA PRO A 122 8.86 17.22 0.80
C PRO A 122 8.59 17.89 -0.56
N SER A 123 9.57 18.55 -1.17
CA SER A 123 9.46 19.04 -2.56
C SER A 123 9.85 18.00 -3.61
N SER A 124 10.17 16.78 -3.18
CA SER A 124 10.71 15.75 -4.06
C SER A 124 9.65 15.12 -4.97
N ARG A 125 10.21 14.33 -5.89
CA ARG A 125 9.48 13.53 -6.84
C ARG A 125 8.55 12.54 -6.14
N ARG A 126 7.32 12.46 -6.63
CA ARG A 126 6.41 11.35 -6.34
C ARG A 126 6.91 10.12 -7.09
N VAL A 127 6.90 8.95 -6.46
CA VAL A 127 7.24 7.69 -7.14
C VAL A 127 5.97 7.02 -7.66
N VAL A 128 4.93 6.98 -6.85
CA VAL A 128 3.60 6.49 -7.24
C VAL A 128 2.54 7.29 -6.51
N ALA A 129 1.46 7.60 -7.22
CA ALA A 129 0.23 8.14 -6.65
C ALA A 129 -0.86 7.07 -6.67
N LEU A 130 -1.69 7.05 -5.64
CA LEU A 130 -2.80 6.14 -5.46
C LEU A 130 -4.07 6.97 -5.41
N SER A 131 -5.01 6.71 -6.30
CA SER A 131 -6.26 7.46 -6.39
C SER A 131 -7.43 6.59 -5.95
N PHE A 132 -8.24 7.13 -5.03
CA PHE A 132 -9.44 6.51 -4.50
C PHE A 132 -10.63 7.39 -4.86
N GLY A 133 -11.62 6.83 -5.54
CA GLY A 133 -12.80 7.59 -5.93
C GLY A 133 -13.82 6.73 -6.68
N ALA A 134 -15.11 7.04 -6.53
CA ALA A 134 -16.19 6.27 -7.14
C ALA A 134 -16.06 4.75 -6.88
N SER A 135 -15.71 4.39 -5.64
CA SER A 135 -15.46 3.01 -5.20
C SER A 135 -14.38 2.26 -6.01
N LYS A 136 -13.43 2.97 -6.62
CA LYS A 136 -12.33 2.40 -7.39
C LYS A 136 -10.98 2.82 -6.80
N VAL A 137 -10.01 1.92 -6.92
CA VAL A 137 -8.61 2.19 -6.60
C VAL A 137 -7.77 2.12 -7.87
N ARG A 138 -6.91 3.12 -8.07
CA ARG A 138 -5.95 3.19 -9.16
C ARG A 138 -4.55 3.47 -8.63
N ALA A 139 -3.55 2.84 -9.21
CA ALA A 139 -2.16 3.23 -9.06
C ALA A 139 -1.72 3.98 -10.32
N ILE A 140 -1.07 5.12 -10.11
CA ILE A 140 -0.60 6.03 -11.15
C ILE A 140 0.90 6.17 -10.97
N PRO A 141 1.71 5.50 -11.81
CA PRO A 141 3.15 5.64 -11.75
C PRO A 141 3.57 7.05 -12.18
N MET A 142 4.75 7.45 -11.72
CA MET A 142 5.32 8.76 -12.03
C MET A 142 6.55 8.59 -12.90
N SER A 143 6.77 9.52 -13.83
CA SER A 143 7.96 9.55 -14.67
C SER A 143 9.22 9.82 -13.83
N GLU A 144 10.39 9.59 -14.43
CA GLU A 144 11.69 9.95 -13.83
C GLU A 144 11.78 11.45 -13.46
N LEU A 145 11.10 12.31 -14.22
CA LEU A 145 10.98 13.76 -13.95
C LEU A 145 9.85 14.14 -12.97
N GLY A 146 9.07 13.17 -12.45
CA GLY A 146 7.99 13.42 -11.50
C GLY A 146 6.65 13.86 -12.07
N GLY A 147 6.44 13.71 -13.38
CA GLY A 147 5.13 13.89 -14.03
C GLY A 147 4.27 12.64 -13.90
N TYR A 148 2.95 12.81 -13.84
CA TYR A 148 2.01 11.69 -13.86
C TYR A 148 2.09 10.95 -15.20
N MET A 149 2.17 9.62 -15.15
CA MET A 149 2.07 8.78 -16.34
C MET A 149 0.65 8.22 -16.46
N ASP A 150 -0.33 9.10 -16.71
CA ASP A 150 -1.76 8.73 -16.68
C ASP A 150 -2.11 7.60 -17.66
N SER A 151 -1.42 7.51 -18.80
CA SER A 151 -1.60 6.42 -19.77
C SER A 151 -1.17 5.05 -19.22
N GLU A 152 -0.28 5.03 -18.24
CA GLU A 152 0.23 3.83 -17.55
C GLU A 152 -0.53 3.56 -16.23
N SER A 153 -1.60 4.32 -15.96
CA SER A 153 -2.39 4.11 -14.75
C SER A 153 -3.15 2.78 -14.79
N VAL A 154 -3.00 1.99 -13.74
CA VAL A 154 -3.64 0.68 -13.62
C VAL A 154 -4.77 0.72 -12.60
N ARG A 155 -5.84 -0.01 -12.89
CA ARG A 155 -6.94 -0.23 -11.93
C ARG A 155 -6.61 -1.44 -11.06
N LEU A 156 -6.66 -1.27 -9.75
CA LEU A 156 -6.37 -2.33 -8.78
C LEU A 156 -7.62 -3.07 -8.30
N GLY A 157 -8.80 -2.50 -8.56
CA GLY A 157 -10.07 -3.11 -8.18
C GLY A 157 -11.10 -2.07 -7.77
N GLY A 158 -12.12 -2.53 -7.05
CA GLY A 158 -13.06 -1.69 -6.33
C GLY A 158 -12.93 -1.88 -4.82
N PHE A 159 -13.33 -0.87 -4.05
CA PHE A 159 -13.45 -0.98 -2.61
C PHE A 159 -14.90 -0.79 -2.18
N GLU A 160 -15.32 -1.57 -1.19
CA GLU A 160 -16.62 -1.48 -0.55
C GLU A 160 -16.59 -0.51 0.64
N LYS A 161 -17.73 0.13 0.91
CA LYS A 161 -17.89 0.95 2.12
C LYS A 161 -17.98 0.05 3.34
N ASP A 162 -17.56 0.58 4.49
CA ASP A 162 -17.65 -0.11 5.78
C ASP A 162 -16.95 -1.47 5.82
N ALA A 163 -16.03 -1.71 4.88
CA ALA A 163 -15.21 -2.91 4.77
C ALA A 163 -13.73 -2.54 4.71
N TRP A 164 -12.92 -3.30 5.43
CA TRP A 164 -11.47 -3.15 5.43
C TRP A 164 -10.88 -3.69 4.13
N HIS A 165 -10.02 -2.88 3.54
CA HIS A 165 -9.20 -3.23 2.39
C HIS A 165 -7.73 -3.01 2.75
N ARG A 166 -6.83 -3.74 2.10
CA ARG A 166 -5.39 -3.54 2.23
C ARG A 166 -4.81 -3.26 0.86
N LEU A 167 -3.92 -2.28 0.79
CA LEU A 167 -3.12 -2.06 -0.39
C LEU A 167 -1.72 -2.60 -0.14
N ASP A 168 -1.26 -3.47 -1.03
CA ASP A 168 0.12 -3.96 -1.06
C ASP A 168 0.82 -3.35 -2.29
N LEU A 169 1.97 -2.71 -2.06
CA LEU A 169 2.83 -2.13 -3.10
C LEU A 169 4.22 -2.74 -2.99
N TRP A 170 4.75 -3.22 -4.10
CA TRP A 170 6.13 -3.68 -4.20
C TRP A 170 6.92 -2.74 -5.08
N LEU A 171 7.85 -2.04 -4.45
CA LEU A 171 8.65 -1.00 -5.06
C LEU A 171 10.10 -1.47 -5.15
N PRO A 172 10.81 -1.19 -6.24
CA PRO A 172 12.24 -1.47 -6.31
C PRO A 172 12.96 -0.63 -5.26
N ALA A 173 13.93 -1.23 -4.56
CA ALA A 173 14.77 -0.52 -3.58
C ALA A 173 15.43 0.75 -4.17
N SER A 174 15.78 1.70 -3.31
CA SER A 174 16.50 2.90 -3.75
C SER A 174 17.85 2.54 -4.36
N GLY A 175 18.22 3.20 -5.45
CA GLY A 175 19.44 2.88 -6.22
C GLY A 175 19.35 1.62 -7.08
N SER A 176 18.23 0.89 -7.08
CA SER A 176 18.00 -0.20 -8.04
C SER A 176 17.90 0.35 -9.46
N THR A 177 18.33 -0.44 -10.45
CA THR A 177 18.07 -0.17 -11.86
C THR A 177 16.79 -0.83 -12.36
N ASP A 178 16.11 -1.64 -11.54
CA ASP A 178 14.83 -2.25 -11.90
C ASP A 178 13.75 -1.17 -11.96
N ARG A 179 13.04 -1.13 -13.09
CA ARG A 179 12.00 -0.14 -13.38
C ARG A 179 10.60 -0.74 -13.32
N ARG A 180 10.45 -1.84 -12.60
CA ARG A 180 9.19 -2.54 -12.40
C ARG A 180 8.80 -2.49 -10.95
N GLY A 181 7.52 -2.66 -10.69
CA GLY A 181 6.95 -2.99 -9.40
C GLY A 181 5.59 -3.61 -9.60
N ALA A 182 4.88 -3.77 -8.49
CA ALA A 182 3.51 -4.27 -8.52
C ALA A 182 2.66 -3.59 -7.47
N ALA A 183 1.35 -3.64 -7.68
CA ALA A 183 0.37 -3.22 -6.69
C ALA A 183 -0.81 -4.19 -6.67
N GLN A 184 -1.34 -4.44 -5.49
CA GLN A 184 -2.50 -5.30 -5.30
C GLN A 184 -3.45 -4.72 -4.26
N LEU A 185 -4.74 -4.82 -4.53
CA LEU A 185 -5.79 -4.53 -3.57
C LEU A 185 -6.31 -5.85 -2.99
N LEU A 186 -6.42 -5.90 -1.67
CA LEU A 186 -6.99 -7.00 -0.94
C LEU A 186 -8.21 -6.53 -0.14
N ARG A 187 -9.13 -7.45 0.15
CA ARG A 187 -10.29 -7.24 1.00
C ARG A 187 -10.23 -8.19 2.18
N ARG A 188 -10.56 -7.71 3.37
CA ARG A 188 -10.68 -8.59 4.54
C ARG A 188 -11.95 -9.42 4.44
N VAL A 189 -11.86 -10.74 4.62
CA VAL A 189 -13.00 -11.67 4.59
C VAL A 189 -13.10 -12.37 5.93
N GLY A 190 -14.19 -12.14 6.66
CA GLY A 190 -14.32 -12.65 8.02
C GLY A 190 -13.30 -12.00 8.97
N ASP A 191 -12.77 -12.77 9.90
CA ASP A 191 -11.95 -12.22 10.99
C ASP A 191 -10.49 -11.96 10.59
N ASP A 192 -9.89 -12.66 9.61
CA ASP A 192 -8.46 -12.47 9.33
C ASP A 192 -7.90 -12.73 7.92
N PRO A 193 -8.46 -13.57 7.02
CA PRO A 193 -7.86 -13.68 5.71
C PRO A 193 -8.09 -12.41 4.88
N TRP A 194 -6.98 -11.85 4.40
CA TRP A 194 -6.98 -10.87 3.32
C TRP A 194 -7.01 -11.61 1.99
N GLU A 195 -8.03 -11.37 1.18
CA GLU A 195 -8.18 -12.00 -0.13
C GLU A 195 -7.94 -10.98 -1.24
N PRO A 196 -7.21 -11.33 -2.31
CA PRO A 196 -7.07 -10.48 -3.49
C PRO A 196 -8.43 -10.07 -4.07
N VAL A 197 -8.63 -8.77 -4.29
CA VAL A 197 -9.80 -8.25 -5.04
C VAL A 197 -9.65 -8.56 -6.53
N ASP A 198 -8.45 -8.34 -7.04
CA ASP A 198 -8.03 -8.68 -8.40
C ASP A 198 -6.55 -9.14 -8.36
N ALA A 199 -6.04 -9.63 -9.50
CA ALA A 199 -4.63 -10.00 -9.63
C ALA A 199 -3.71 -8.81 -9.39
N ALA A 200 -2.52 -9.04 -8.84
CA ALA A 200 -1.49 -8.01 -8.72
C ALA A 200 -1.19 -7.40 -10.09
N GLN A 201 -1.18 -6.07 -10.16
CA GLN A 201 -0.97 -5.33 -11.40
C GLN A 201 0.49 -4.88 -11.49
N PRO A 202 1.17 -5.07 -12.64
CA PRO A 202 2.50 -4.53 -12.85
C PRO A 202 2.45 -3.00 -12.90
N LEU A 203 3.51 -2.36 -12.39
CA LEU A 203 3.70 -0.92 -12.43
C LEU A 203 5.06 -0.59 -13.06
N PRO A 204 5.12 0.27 -14.10
CA PRO A 204 6.38 0.88 -14.49
C PRO A 204 6.78 1.89 -13.41
N LEU A 205 7.90 1.67 -12.74
CA LEU A 205 8.39 2.52 -11.65
C LEU A 205 9.78 3.04 -11.96
N PHE A 206 10.08 4.22 -11.44
CA PHE A 206 11.42 4.78 -11.48
C PHE A 206 11.89 4.91 -10.03
N PRO A 207 12.73 3.99 -9.51
CA PRO A 207 13.20 4.07 -8.14
C PRO A 207 13.93 5.40 -7.88
N PRO A 208 13.99 5.85 -6.63
CA PRO A 208 14.84 6.97 -6.24
C PRO A 208 16.29 6.72 -6.69
N SER A 209 16.89 7.70 -7.37
CA SER A 209 18.26 7.61 -7.91
C SER A 209 19.26 8.44 -7.10
N GLY A 210 20.53 8.01 -7.07
CA GLY A 210 21.62 8.77 -6.47
C GLY A 210 21.52 8.87 -4.95
N THR A 211 21.52 10.09 -4.41
CA THR A 211 21.38 10.34 -2.96
C THR A 211 19.93 10.38 -2.49
N ASN A 212 18.96 10.27 -3.39
CA ASN A 212 17.55 10.28 -3.04
C ASN A 212 17.13 8.90 -2.53
N ALA A 213 16.23 8.92 -1.56
CA ALA A 213 15.69 7.75 -0.88
C ALA A 213 14.16 7.82 -0.93
N TYR A 214 13.48 6.69 -0.79
CA TYR A 214 12.08 6.77 -0.36
C TYR A 214 12.02 7.44 1.02
N GLY A 215 10.90 8.10 1.34
CA GLY A 215 10.78 8.53 2.73
C GLY A 215 9.55 9.31 3.13
N LEU A 216 8.55 9.50 2.26
CA LEU A 216 7.31 10.17 2.67
C LEU A 216 6.10 9.41 2.13
N PHE A 217 5.22 9.02 3.05
CA PHE A 217 3.87 8.56 2.74
C PHE A 217 2.91 9.70 3.02
N MET A 218 2.21 10.16 2.00
CA MET A 218 1.32 11.33 2.07
C MET A 218 -0.12 10.91 1.85
N LEU A 219 -1.02 11.30 2.75
CA LEU A 219 -2.46 11.32 2.52
C LEU A 219 -2.84 12.65 1.88
N VAL A 220 -3.65 12.60 0.82
CA VAL A 220 -4.16 13.74 0.08
C VAL A 220 -5.68 13.75 0.16
N ALA A 221 -6.25 14.77 0.80
CA ALA A 221 -7.69 15.02 0.73
C ALA A 221 -8.00 15.74 -0.60
N ASN A 222 -8.81 15.12 -1.46
CA ASN A 222 -9.11 15.68 -2.78
C ASN A 222 -10.19 16.78 -2.70
N PRO A 223 -10.15 17.77 -3.60
CA PRO A 223 -11.10 18.88 -3.55
C PRO A 223 -12.52 18.42 -3.86
N GLY A 224 -13.51 19.10 -3.28
CA GLY A 224 -14.94 18.89 -3.52
C GLY A 224 -15.54 17.60 -2.94
N ALA A 225 -14.72 16.65 -2.47
CA ALA A 225 -15.20 15.47 -1.76
C ALA A 225 -15.34 15.75 -0.26
N ARG A 226 -16.50 15.40 0.32
CA ARG A 226 -16.81 15.51 1.74
C ARG A 226 -17.85 14.48 2.18
N GLY A 227 -18.20 14.46 3.45
CA GLY A 227 -19.22 13.55 4.00
C GLY A 227 -18.71 12.12 4.21
N TYR A 228 -17.39 11.95 4.33
CA TYR A 228 -16.77 10.64 4.52
C TYR A 228 -15.80 10.63 5.71
N LYS A 229 -15.60 9.43 6.25
CA LYS A 229 -14.53 9.11 7.19
C LYS A 229 -13.59 8.12 6.54
N LEU A 230 -12.29 8.37 6.65
CA LEU A 230 -11.24 7.47 6.19
C LEU A 230 -10.47 6.99 7.40
N PHE A 231 -10.46 5.67 7.60
CA PHE A 231 -9.64 5.02 8.59
C PHE A 231 -8.40 4.44 7.90
N LEU A 232 -7.24 4.57 8.55
CA LEU A 232 -5.98 3.97 8.12
C LEU A 232 -5.34 3.23 9.28
N ASP A 233 -4.79 2.07 8.99
CA ASP A 233 -4.22 1.18 10.00
C ASP A 233 -3.17 0.25 9.37
N ASP A 234 -2.40 -0.45 10.20
CA ASP A 234 -1.41 -1.44 9.81
C ASP A 234 -0.45 -0.94 8.70
N LEU A 235 0.06 0.29 8.81
CA LEU A 235 1.04 0.79 7.84
C LEU A 235 2.36 0.08 8.09
N GLN A 236 2.96 -0.51 7.06
CA GLN A 236 4.19 -1.28 7.19
C GLN A 236 5.12 -1.07 5.99
N VAL A 237 6.43 -1.15 6.26
CA VAL A 237 7.46 -1.30 5.24
C VAL A 237 8.33 -2.50 5.58
N THR A 238 8.33 -3.48 4.70
CA THR A 238 9.07 -4.73 4.86
C THR A 238 10.04 -4.91 3.69
N PRO A 239 11.31 -5.25 3.94
CA PRO A 239 12.26 -5.54 2.89
C PRO A 239 12.01 -6.96 2.36
N GLU A 240 11.88 -7.09 1.05
CA GLU A 240 11.66 -8.36 0.36
C GLU A 240 12.83 -8.67 -0.58
N PRO A 241 13.29 -9.93 -0.64
CA PRO A 241 14.40 -10.30 -1.51
C PRO A 241 14.01 -10.29 -3.00
N ALA A 242 12.71 -10.43 -3.30
CA ALA A 242 12.19 -10.51 -4.66
C ALA A 242 10.77 -9.90 -4.76
N LEU A 243 10.39 -9.51 -5.97
CA LEU A 243 9.01 -9.19 -6.30
C LEU A 243 8.17 -10.47 -6.15
N PRO A 244 7.03 -10.47 -5.43
CA PRO A 244 6.25 -11.68 -5.26
C PRO A 244 5.59 -12.09 -6.57
N GLU A 245 5.29 -13.38 -6.65
CA GLU A 245 4.45 -13.89 -7.73
C GLU A 245 3.05 -13.29 -7.65
N PRO A 246 2.43 -12.94 -8.79
CA PRO A 246 1.07 -12.40 -8.78
C PRO A 246 0.09 -13.35 -8.11
N GLN A 247 -0.52 -12.92 -7.00
CA GLN A 247 -1.62 -13.66 -6.40
C GLN A 247 -2.89 -13.42 -7.22
N VAL A 248 -3.59 -14.50 -7.57
CA VAL A 248 -4.88 -14.46 -8.29
C VAL A 248 -6.00 -14.75 -7.29
N PRO A 249 -7.15 -14.07 -7.35
CA PRO A 249 -8.30 -14.40 -6.51
C PRO A 249 -8.64 -15.90 -6.62
N ALA A 250 -8.91 -16.55 -5.48
CA ALA A 250 -9.36 -17.92 -5.46
C ALA A 250 -10.75 -18.03 -6.13
N GLY A 251 -10.77 -18.51 -7.37
CA GLY A 251 -12.02 -18.78 -8.11
C GLY A 251 -12.63 -17.56 -8.80
N LYS A 252 -12.18 -17.27 -10.03
CA LYS A 252 -13.10 -16.97 -11.12
C LYS A 252 -12.95 -18.14 -12.12
N PRO A 253 -14.04 -18.85 -12.48
CA PRO A 253 -13.98 -19.84 -13.57
C PRO A 253 -13.54 -19.19 -14.88
#